data_AF-A0A963DX26-F1
#
_entry.id   AF-A0A963DX26-F1
#
_cell.length_a   1.000
_cell.length_b   1.000
_cell.length_c   1.000
_cell.angle_alpha   90.00
_cell.angle_beta   90.00
_cell.angle_gamma   90.00
#
_symmetry.space_group_name_H-M   'P 1'
#
loop_
_entity.id
_entity.type
_entity.pdbx_description
1 polymer ?
#
loop_
_entity_poly.entity_id
_entity_poly.type
_entity_poly.pdbx_seq_one_letter_code
_entity_poly.pdbx_strand_id
1 'polypeptide(L)'
;MNVQSPIAAAALALSGACASPPSELPEPTTPAAAAQAAADPRIGAEIESGFRATPGTTLADRARWFALLRWPEPCERAFDLTRGGSDGGVEIHDLTDGSSIALVRCAAGAYQPTSVVMRFRRERPEATAALLELPFYRSPYGRELVQGHTTEITGETSWLADQQSLVLLSLSRQTADCGIWTRYSLAGGEPRITGLAVRLPCPEGAELPVEADGDVPPADWRMIAPD
;
A
#
# COMPACT_ATOMS: atom_id res chain seq x y z
N MET A 1 -36.34 50.10 2.24
CA MET A 1 -35.08 50.65 2.78
C MET A 1 -33.95 49.93 2.07
N ASN A 2 -33.33 50.62 1.12
CA ASN A 2 -32.25 50.11 0.26
C ASN A 2 -30.91 50.34 0.95
N VAL A 3 -30.05 49.33 1.01
CA VAL A 3 -28.65 49.48 1.45
C VAL A 3 -27.75 49.04 0.31
N GLN A 4 -27.10 50.03 -0.31
CA GLN A 4 -26.10 49.88 -1.36
C GLN A 4 -24.77 49.41 -0.76
N SER A 5 -24.17 48.39 -1.38
CA SER A 5 -22.78 47.96 -1.13
C SER A 5 -21.85 48.60 -2.17
N PRO A 6 -20.67 49.12 -1.79
CA PRO A 6 -19.60 49.42 -2.73
C PRO A 6 -18.61 48.24 -2.84
N ILE A 7 -18.38 47.80 -4.07
CA ILE A 7 -17.30 46.89 -4.46
C ILE A 7 -16.08 47.76 -4.78
N ALA A 8 -14.99 47.61 -4.01
CA ALA A 8 -13.70 48.20 -4.33
C ALA A 8 -12.77 47.11 -4.90
N ALA A 9 -12.41 47.26 -6.17
CA ALA A 9 -11.42 46.44 -6.86
C ALA A 9 -10.02 47.00 -6.56
N ALA A 10 -9.15 46.20 -5.95
CA ALA A 10 -7.72 46.51 -5.81
C ALA A 10 -6.93 45.58 -6.73
N ALA A 11 -6.31 46.17 -7.76
CA ALA A 11 -5.33 45.51 -8.61
C ALA A 11 -3.95 45.59 -7.93
N LEU A 12 -3.39 44.45 -7.55
CA LEU A 12 -2.02 44.32 -7.06
C LEU A 12 -1.16 43.63 -8.13
N ALA A 13 -0.27 44.40 -8.73
CA ALA A 13 0.81 43.91 -9.57
C ALA A 13 1.92 43.33 -8.67
N LEU A 14 2.24 42.05 -8.86
CA LEU A 14 3.38 41.39 -8.21
C LEU A 14 4.49 41.20 -9.24
N SER A 15 5.56 41.97 -9.06
CA SER A 15 6.83 41.87 -9.76
C SER A 15 7.53 40.54 -9.48
N GLY A 16 8.10 39.95 -10.53
CA GLY A 16 8.80 38.69 -10.49
C GLY A 16 10.12 38.72 -9.70
N ALA A 17 10.35 37.63 -8.97
CA ALA A 17 11.66 37.22 -8.49
C ALA A 17 12.04 35.92 -9.22
N CYS A 18 13.11 35.96 -10.00
CA CYS A 18 13.72 34.78 -10.61
C CYS A 18 14.38 33.95 -9.51
N ALA A 19 13.71 32.89 -9.05
CA ALA A 19 14.31 31.89 -8.18
C ALA A 19 15.21 30.96 -9.01
N SER A 20 16.42 30.72 -8.53
CA SER A 20 17.38 29.77 -9.11
C SER A 20 16.76 28.36 -9.23
N PRO A 21 17.07 27.60 -10.30
CA PRO A 21 16.58 26.24 -10.44
C PRO A 21 17.13 25.36 -9.30
N PRO A 22 16.30 24.50 -8.69
CA PRO A 22 16.77 23.55 -7.68
C PRO A 22 17.78 22.57 -8.30
N SER A 23 18.80 22.23 -7.51
CA SER A 23 19.83 21.24 -7.82
C SER A 23 19.23 19.95 -8.37
N GLU A 24 19.88 19.41 -9.40
CA GLU A 24 19.60 18.12 -10.04
C GLU A 24 19.10 17.07 -9.05
N LEU A 25 17.86 16.64 -9.27
CA LEU A 25 17.36 15.40 -8.71
C LEU A 25 18.27 14.26 -9.22
N PRO A 26 18.64 13.29 -8.38
CA PRO A 26 19.43 12.14 -8.83
C PRO A 26 18.73 11.47 -10.03
N GLU A 27 19.51 11.19 -11.08
CA GLU A 27 18.96 10.58 -12.30
C GLU A 27 18.24 9.28 -11.95
N PRO A 28 17.01 9.06 -12.47
CA PRO A 28 16.28 7.83 -12.25
C PRO A 28 17.11 6.66 -12.77
N THR A 29 17.15 5.58 -11.99
CA THR A 29 17.92 4.37 -12.33
C THR A 29 17.46 3.88 -13.70
N THR A 30 18.36 3.85 -14.67
CA THR A 30 18.02 3.57 -16.07
C THR A 30 17.51 2.12 -16.20
N PRO A 31 16.52 1.85 -17.09
CA PRO A 31 15.97 0.50 -17.33
C PRO A 31 17.03 -0.58 -17.63
N ALA A 32 18.18 -0.18 -18.17
CA ALA A 32 19.31 -1.07 -18.46
C ALA A 32 19.96 -1.66 -17.20
N ALA A 33 20.04 -0.90 -16.10
CA ALA A 33 20.60 -1.39 -14.84
C ALA A 33 19.66 -2.43 -14.18
N ALA A 34 18.35 -2.22 -14.28
CA ALA A 34 17.35 -3.19 -13.82
C ALA A 34 17.38 -4.50 -14.63
N ALA A 35 17.59 -4.41 -15.96
CA ALA A 35 17.69 -5.58 -16.82
C ALA A 35 18.95 -6.43 -16.54
N GLN A 36 20.09 -5.80 -16.22
CA GLN A 36 21.32 -6.52 -15.86
C GLN A 36 21.22 -7.18 -14.47
N ALA A 37 20.51 -6.57 -13.52
CA ALA A 37 20.24 -7.19 -12.22
C ALA A 37 19.36 -8.45 -12.35
N ALA A 38 18.39 -8.45 -13.28
CA ALA A 38 17.48 -9.58 -13.52
C ALA A 38 18.14 -10.79 -14.19
N ALA A 39 19.28 -10.61 -14.84
CA ALA A 39 20.01 -11.65 -15.55
C ALA A 39 21.07 -12.37 -14.69
N ASP A 40 21.16 -12.06 -13.39
CA ASP A 40 22.11 -12.73 -12.50
C ASP A 40 21.65 -14.18 -12.22
N PRO A 41 22.40 -15.22 -12.66
CA PRO A 41 22.04 -16.62 -12.45
C PRO A 41 21.99 -17.01 -10.96
N ARG A 42 22.49 -16.16 -10.05
CA ARG A 42 22.28 -16.31 -8.60
C ARG A 42 20.81 -16.18 -8.18
N ILE A 43 19.94 -15.53 -8.98
CA ILE A 43 18.51 -15.39 -8.67
C ILE A 43 17.83 -16.77 -8.63
N GLY A 44 18.06 -17.62 -9.62
CA GLY A 44 17.51 -18.98 -9.63
C GLY A 44 18.03 -19.84 -8.48
N ALA A 45 19.33 -19.74 -8.21
CA ALA A 45 19.98 -20.47 -7.11
C ALA A 45 19.54 -19.97 -5.71
N GLU A 46 19.27 -18.67 -5.54
CA GLU A 46 18.79 -18.10 -4.28
C GLU A 46 17.32 -18.46 -4.02
N ILE A 47 16.48 -18.48 -5.06
CA ILE A 47 15.11 -18.99 -5.00
C ILE A 47 15.10 -20.47 -4.62
N GLU A 48 15.95 -21.29 -5.23
CA GLU A 48 16.10 -22.72 -4.91
C GLU A 48 16.75 -22.96 -3.53
N SER A 49 17.66 -22.09 -3.08
CA SER A 49 18.32 -22.20 -1.76
C SER A 49 17.42 -21.76 -0.60
N GLY A 50 16.20 -21.31 -0.89
CA GLY A 50 15.24 -20.88 0.13
C GLY A 50 15.51 -19.47 0.62
N PHE A 51 15.61 -18.49 -0.30
CA PHE A 51 15.45 -17.08 0.03
C PHE A 51 14.13 -16.89 0.79
N ARG A 52 14.23 -16.83 2.12
CA ARG A 52 13.15 -16.40 3.00
C ARG A 52 13.22 -14.89 2.99
N ALA A 53 12.24 -14.22 2.38
CA ALA A 53 12.07 -12.80 2.64
C ALA A 53 11.60 -12.68 4.09
N THR A 54 12.55 -12.54 4.98
CA THR A 54 12.33 -12.01 6.32
C THR A 54 12.13 -10.49 6.24
N PRO A 55 11.59 -9.87 7.30
CA PRO A 55 11.59 -8.41 7.43
C PRO A 55 12.95 -7.81 7.04
N GLY A 56 12.94 -6.76 6.22
CA GLY A 56 14.15 -6.06 5.78
C GLY A 56 14.66 -6.46 4.40
N THR A 57 13.80 -6.43 3.37
CA THR A 57 14.32 -6.40 1.99
C THR A 57 15.14 -5.13 1.79
N THR A 58 16.27 -5.21 1.10
CA THR A 58 17.07 -4.02 0.78
C THR A 58 16.53 -3.34 -0.48
N LEU A 59 16.98 -2.11 -0.77
CA LEU A 59 16.68 -1.45 -2.06
C LEU A 59 17.19 -2.25 -3.27
N ALA A 60 18.32 -2.95 -3.11
CA ALA A 60 18.84 -3.83 -4.16
C ALA A 60 17.91 -5.02 -4.40
N ASP A 61 17.35 -5.59 -3.34
CA ASP A 61 16.36 -6.67 -3.45
C ASP A 61 15.07 -6.17 -4.09
N ARG A 62 14.61 -4.96 -3.75
CA ARG A 62 13.44 -4.35 -4.38
C ARG A 62 13.60 -4.26 -5.90
N ALA A 63 14.73 -3.75 -6.40
CA ALA A 63 14.98 -3.65 -7.84
C ALA A 63 14.96 -5.01 -8.55
N ARG A 64 15.49 -6.05 -7.89
CA ARG A 64 15.42 -7.44 -8.39
C ARG A 64 13.99 -7.94 -8.45
N TRP A 65 13.23 -7.78 -7.37
CA TRP A 65 11.82 -8.16 -7.30
C TRP A 65 10.97 -7.41 -8.32
N PHE A 66 11.24 -6.12 -8.55
CA PHE A 66 10.54 -5.34 -9.57
C PHE A 66 10.75 -5.90 -10.97
N ALA A 67 11.99 -6.29 -11.29
CA ALA A 67 12.31 -6.87 -12.59
C ALA A 67 11.65 -8.23 -12.83
N LEU A 68 11.44 -9.01 -11.76
CA LEU A 68 10.75 -10.31 -11.79
C LEU A 68 9.22 -10.17 -11.82
N LEU A 69 8.66 -9.39 -10.90
CA LEU A 69 7.21 -9.35 -10.66
C LEU A 69 6.48 -8.28 -11.47
N ARG A 70 7.19 -7.25 -11.96
CA ARG A 70 6.65 -6.21 -12.83
C ARG A 70 5.37 -5.56 -12.28
N TRP A 71 5.36 -5.23 -10.98
CA TRP A 71 4.26 -4.43 -10.40
C TRP A 71 4.17 -3.05 -11.09
N PRO A 72 3.05 -2.31 -10.93
CA PRO A 72 2.84 -1.07 -11.66
C PRO A 72 3.95 -0.02 -11.42
N GLU A 73 4.47 0.60 -12.48
CA GLU A 73 5.46 1.68 -12.36
C GLU A 73 5.02 2.87 -11.46
N PRO A 74 3.73 3.27 -11.40
CA PRO A 74 3.29 4.29 -10.44
C PRO A 74 3.63 3.94 -8.99
N CYS A 75 3.57 2.65 -8.62
CA CYS A 75 3.96 2.18 -7.29
C CYS A 75 5.44 2.40 -7.03
N GLU A 76 6.30 2.12 -8.02
CA GLU A 76 7.75 2.33 -7.89
C GLU A 76 8.11 3.80 -7.73
N ARG A 77 7.51 4.67 -8.54
CA ARG A 77 7.73 6.12 -8.43
C ARG A 77 7.26 6.67 -7.08
N ALA A 78 6.11 6.23 -6.59
CA ALA A 78 5.63 6.65 -5.27
C ALA A 78 6.57 6.22 -4.15
N PHE A 79 7.22 5.05 -4.30
CA PHE A 79 8.10 4.51 -3.28
C PHE A 79 9.39 5.33 -3.20
N ASP A 80 9.99 5.63 -4.35
CA ASP A 80 11.18 6.47 -4.42
C ASP A 80 10.97 7.86 -3.83
N LEU A 81 9.78 8.44 -4.02
CA LEU A 81 9.43 9.76 -3.52
C LEU A 81 9.16 9.81 -2.00
N THR A 82 8.73 8.70 -1.40
CA THR A 82 8.21 8.71 -0.02
C THR A 82 8.97 7.84 0.96
N ARG A 83 9.89 6.98 0.50
CA ARG A 83 10.65 6.08 1.38
C ARG A 83 11.49 6.85 2.41
N GLY A 84 11.39 6.45 3.66
CA GLY A 84 12.12 7.05 4.80
C GLY A 84 13.41 6.33 5.19
N GLY A 85 14.02 5.53 4.32
CA GLY A 85 15.20 4.74 4.67
C GLY A 85 15.71 3.82 3.55
N SER A 86 16.45 2.78 3.96
CA SER A 86 17.05 1.77 3.07
C SER A 86 16.25 0.46 2.98
N ASP A 87 15.11 0.38 3.68
CA ASP A 87 14.18 -0.73 3.55
C ASP A 87 13.52 -0.70 2.16
N GLY A 88 13.42 -1.87 1.53
CA GLY A 88 12.91 -2.09 0.18
C GLY A 88 11.38 -2.16 0.10
N GLY A 89 10.68 -2.28 1.23
CA GLY A 89 9.23 -2.31 1.28
C GLY A 89 8.61 -3.45 0.47
N VAL A 90 9.27 -4.61 0.42
CA VAL A 90 8.73 -5.83 -0.19
C VAL A 90 8.75 -6.95 0.85
N GLU A 91 7.60 -7.54 1.09
CA GLU A 91 7.44 -8.71 1.96
C GLU A 91 6.96 -9.89 1.12
N ILE A 92 7.56 -11.08 1.29
CA ILE A 92 7.15 -12.29 0.57
C ILE A 92 6.60 -13.30 1.57
N HIS A 93 5.42 -13.84 1.26
CA HIS A 93 4.75 -14.85 2.08
C HIS A 93 4.41 -16.07 1.24
N ASP A 94 4.79 -17.25 1.72
CA ASP A 94 4.50 -18.50 1.03
C ASP A 94 3.08 -18.97 1.32
N LEU A 95 2.44 -19.53 0.30
CA LEU A 95 1.15 -20.18 0.38
C LEU A 95 1.31 -21.70 0.31
N THR A 96 0.40 -22.41 0.97
CA THR A 96 0.32 -23.88 1.03
C THR A 96 0.09 -24.55 -0.33
N ASP A 97 -0.38 -23.81 -1.34
CA ASP A 97 -0.57 -24.30 -2.70
C ASP A 97 0.67 -24.13 -3.61
N GLY A 98 1.81 -23.79 -3.02
CA GLY A 98 3.10 -23.62 -3.72
C GLY A 98 3.24 -22.29 -4.44
N SER A 99 2.26 -21.38 -4.33
CA SER A 99 2.44 -19.98 -4.74
C SER A 99 2.95 -19.13 -3.58
N SER A 100 3.33 -17.89 -3.88
CA SER A 100 3.74 -16.88 -2.92
C SER A 100 2.99 -15.57 -3.19
N ILE A 101 2.86 -14.76 -2.15
CA ILE A 101 2.37 -13.39 -2.19
C ILE A 101 3.55 -12.45 -2.00
N ALA A 102 3.63 -11.40 -2.81
CA ALA A 102 4.47 -10.24 -2.52
C ALA A 102 3.57 -9.07 -2.11
N LEU A 103 3.74 -8.60 -0.88
CA LEU A 103 3.17 -7.33 -0.43
C LEU A 103 4.20 -6.24 -0.70
N VAL A 104 3.89 -5.34 -1.62
CA VAL A 104 4.82 -4.31 -2.10
C VAL A 104 4.32 -2.95 -1.67
N ARG A 105 5.04 -2.31 -0.76
CA ARG A 105 4.78 -0.92 -0.36
C ARG A 105 5.09 0.01 -1.54
N CYS A 106 4.10 0.81 -1.89
CA CYS A 106 4.15 1.84 -2.93
C CYS A 106 4.39 3.21 -2.33
N ALA A 107 3.78 3.56 -1.20
CA ALA A 107 4.07 4.81 -0.52
C ALA A 107 4.19 4.57 0.98
N ALA A 108 5.12 5.26 1.65
CA ALA A 108 5.13 5.31 3.11
C ALA A 108 3.89 6.06 3.63
N GLY A 109 3.48 7.10 2.90
CA GLY A 109 2.37 7.97 3.25
C GLY A 109 2.65 8.82 4.49
N ALA A 110 2.12 10.06 4.51
CA ALA A 110 2.20 10.88 5.73
C ALA A 110 1.25 10.40 6.84
N TYR A 111 0.29 9.55 6.46
CA TYR A 111 -0.79 9.13 7.34
C TYR A 111 -1.03 7.62 7.29
N GLN A 112 -1.12 7.05 6.09
CA GLN A 112 -1.21 5.61 5.89
C GLN A 112 -0.36 5.22 4.69
N PRO A 113 0.35 4.08 4.76
CA PRO A 113 1.05 3.56 3.61
C PRO A 113 0.06 3.10 2.54
N THR A 114 0.55 3.00 1.31
CA THR A 114 -0.14 2.30 0.24
C THR A 114 0.70 1.13 -0.25
N SER A 115 0.02 0.06 -0.66
CA SER A 115 0.66 -1.18 -1.09
C SER A 115 -0.11 -1.82 -2.24
N VAL A 116 0.58 -2.60 -3.07
CA VAL A 116 -0.01 -3.55 -4.01
C VAL A 116 0.28 -4.97 -3.57
N VAL A 117 -0.57 -5.92 -3.98
CA VAL A 117 -0.40 -7.33 -3.66
C VAL A 117 -0.20 -8.12 -4.96
N MET A 118 0.94 -8.78 -5.09
CA MET A 118 1.24 -9.65 -6.22
C MET A 118 1.15 -11.11 -5.80
N ARG A 119 0.70 -11.98 -6.70
CA ARG A 119 0.77 -13.44 -6.54
C ARG A 119 1.68 -14.01 -7.61
N PHE A 120 2.53 -14.97 -7.25
CA PHE A 120 3.43 -15.62 -8.21
C PHE A 120 3.78 -17.04 -7.75
N ARG A 121 4.37 -17.84 -8.63
CA ARG A 121 5.01 -19.13 -8.29
C ARG A 121 6.51 -18.96 -8.29
N ARG A 122 7.18 -19.48 -7.26
CA ARG A 122 8.63 -19.29 -7.08
C ARG A 122 9.45 -19.90 -8.21
N GLU A 123 9.00 -21.00 -8.81
CA GLU A 123 9.78 -21.69 -9.84
C GLU A 123 9.87 -20.88 -11.14
N ARG A 124 8.87 -20.02 -11.40
CA ARG A 124 8.77 -19.19 -12.62
C ARG A 124 8.08 -17.86 -12.31
N PRO A 125 8.71 -16.98 -11.53
CA PRO A 125 8.06 -15.77 -11.03
C PRO A 125 7.66 -14.84 -12.17
N GLU A 126 8.53 -14.62 -13.18
CA GLU A 126 8.22 -13.72 -14.30
C GLU A 126 7.04 -14.18 -15.16
N ALA A 127 6.78 -15.49 -15.22
CA ALA A 127 5.71 -16.07 -16.03
C ALA A 127 4.38 -16.20 -15.27
N THR A 128 4.40 -16.04 -13.95
CA THR A 128 3.24 -16.34 -13.08
C THR A 128 2.86 -15.18 -12.18
N ALA A 129 3.64 -14.10 -12.16
CA ALA A 129 3.33 -12.89 -11.43
C ALA A 129 2.02 -12.25 -11.93
N ALA A 130 1.08 -12.04 -11.02
CA ALA A 130 -0.18 -11.39 -11.27
C ALA A 130 -0.46 -10.37 -10.16
N LEU A 131 -0.84 -9.16 -10.55
CA LEU A 131 -1.37 -8.16 -9.64
C LEU A 131 -2.75 -8.61 -9.19
N LEU A 132 -2.97 -8.69 -7.88
CA LEU A 132 -4.26 -9.05 -7.32
C LEU A 132 -5.19 -7.84 -7.29
N GLU A 133 -6.42 -8.05 -7.73
CA GLU A 133 -7.54 -7.16 -7.48
C GLU A 133 -8.25 -7.63 -6.22
N LEU A 134 -8.35 -6.75 -5.22
CA LEU A 134 -8.97 -7.07 -3.94
C LEU A 134 -10.37 -6.44 -3.88
N PRO A 135 -11.41 -7.18 -3.45
CA PRO A 135 -12.63 -6.55 -3.00
C PRO A 135 -12.29 -5.62 -1.83
N PHE A 136 -12.90 -4.45 -1.73
CA PHE A 136 -12.63 -3.54 -0.61
C PHE A 136 -13.89 -2.78 -0.20
N TYR A 137 -13.85 -2.27 1.02
CA TYR A 137 -14.79 -1.27 1.50
C TYR A 137 -14.02 0.01 1.80
N ARG A 138 -14.60 1.15 1.45
CA ARG A 138 -14.13 2.47 1.87
C ARG A 138 -15.23 3.26 2.53
N SER A 139 -14.84 4.25 3.33
CA SER A 139 -15.78 5.23 3.85
C SER A 139 -15.39 6.64 3.42
N PRO A 140 -15.92 7.13 2.29
CA PRO A 140 -15.75 8.54 1.92
C PRO A 140 -16.27 9.40 3.07
N TYR A 141 -15.40 10.26 3.61
CA TYR A 141 -15.72 11.17 4.71
C TYR A 141 -16.14 10.49 6.03
N GLY A 142 -15.91 9.18 6.19
CA GLY A 142 -16.18 8.46 7.44
C GLY A 142 -17.65 8.37 7.82
N ARG A 143 -18.57 8.29 6.85
CA ARG A 143 -20.03 8.25 7.10
C ARG A 143 -20.71 6.97 6.61
N GLU A 144 -20.41 6.54 5.38
CA GLU A 144 -21.05 5.40 4.74
C GLU A 144 -20.01 4.40 4.25
N LEU A 145 -20.39 3.13 4.09
CA LEU A 145 -19.53 2.12 3.47
C LEU A 145 -19.86 1.98 2.00
N VAL A 146 -18.84 2.05 1.17
CA VAL A 146 -18.91 1.82 -0.27
C VAL A 146 -18.03 0.65 -0.63
N GLN A 147 -18.62 -0.38 -1.24
CA GLN A 147 -17.90 -1.54 -1.76
C GLN A 147 -17.30 -1.24 -3.14
N GLY A 148 -16.19 -1.88 -3.45
CA GLY A 148 -15.63 -1.88 -4.80
C GLY A 148 -14.50 -2.90 -4.93
N HIS A 149 -13.66 -2.70 -5.95
CA HIS A 149 -12.41 -3.42 -6.13
C HIS A 149 -11.25 -2.45 -6.29
N THR A 150 -10.07 -2.84 -5.82
CA THR A 150 -8.84 -2.06 -5.94
C THR A 150 -7.63 -2.97 -6.14
N THR A 151 -6.62 -2.47 -6.85
CA THR A 151 -5.31 -3.11 -6.96
C THR A 151 -4.28 -2.49 -6.02
N GLU A 152 -4.57 -1.30 -5.47
CA GLU A 152 -3.75 -0.60 -4.49
C GLU A 152 -4.57 -0.40 -3.21
N ILE A 153 -4.06 -0.92 -2.09
CA ILE A 153 -4.68 -0.81 -0.77
C ILE A 153 -4.01 0.32 0.02
N THR A 154 -4.81 1.01 0.83
CA THR A 154 -4.34 2.09 1.72
C THR A 154 -4.64 1.74 3.16
N GLY A 155 -3.61 1.64 3.98
CA GLY A 155 -3.73 1.28 5.38
C GLY A 155 -2.58 0.42 5.87
N GLU A 156 -2.55 0.23 7.18
CA GLU A 156 -1.57 -0.66 7.82
C GLU A 156 -1.92 -2.11 7.55
N THR A 157 -0.90 -2.91 7.29
CA THR A 157 -1.06 -4.30 6.88
C THR A 157 -0.37 -5.25 7.82
N SER A 158 -0.97 -6.42 8.04
CA SER A 158 -0.37 -7.50 8.82
C SER A 158 -0.63 -8.84 8.16
N TRP A 159 0.38 -9.71 8.14
CA TRP A 159 0.26 -11.05 7.59
C TRP A 159 0.04 -12.09 8.69
N LEU A 160 -1.06 -12.85 8.56
CA LEU A 160 -1.38 -13.98 9.43
C LEU A 160 -0.96 -15.28 8.73
N ALA A 161 0.25 -15.76 9.02
CA ALA A 161 0.87 -16.86 8.29
C ALA A 161 0.15 -18.20 8.45
N ASP A 162 -0.37 -18.49 9.63
CA ASP A 162 -1.16 -19.68 9.95
C ASP A 162 -2.48 -19.73 9.17
N GLN A 163 -3.06 -18.56 8.91
CA GLN A 163 -4.33 -18.39 8.20
C GLN A 163 -4.17 -18.03 6.72
N GLN A 164 -2.93 -17.85 6.24
CA GLN A 164 -2.62 -17.36 4.90
C GLN A 164 -3.45 -16.12 4.52
N SER A 165 -3.56 -15.21 5.49
CA SER A 165 -4.49 -14.08 5.43
C SER A 165 -3.76 -12.76 5.56
N LEU A 166 -4.20 -11.78 4.77
CA LEU A 166 -3.76 -10.39 4.88
C LEU A 166 -4.80 -9.61 5.67
N VAL A 167 -4.37 -8.92 6.71
CA VAL A 167 -5.18 -7.95 7.43
C VAL A 167 -4.81 -6.55 6.96
N LEU A 168 -5.82 -5.71 6.79
CA LEU A 168 -5.72 -4.31 6.45
C LEU A 168 -6.52 -3.48 7.45
N LEU A 169 -5.86 -2.51 8.10
CA LEU A 169 -6.50 -1.45 8.87
C LEU A 169 -6.43 -0.14 8.07
N SER A 170 -7.57 0.26 7.51
CA SER A 170 -7.72 1.52 6.81
C SER A 170 -8.41 2.55 7.70
N LEU A 171 -7.71 3.62 8.04
CA LEU A 171 -8.22 4.63 8.97
C LEU A 171 -8.88 5.80 8.21
N SER A 172 -10.01 6.30 8.69
CA SER A 172 -10.73 7.38 7.98
C SER A 172 -10.15 8.80 8.22
N ARG A 173 -9.40 9.02 9.32
CA ARG A 173 -8.72 10.29 9.64
C ARG A 173 -7.56 10.13 10.64
N GLN A 174 -6.63 11.07 10.64
CA GLN A 174 -5.34 11.04 11.37
C GLN A 174 -5.38 10.64 12.85
N THR A 175 -6.50 10.86 13.54
CA THR A 175 -6.66 10.52 14.95
C THR A 175 -6.82 9.01 15.19
N ALA A 176 -6.94 8.19 14.14
CA ALA A 176 -7.01 6.73 14.23
C ALA A 176 -8.16 6.19 15.11
N ASP A 177 -9.25 6.95 15.23
CA ASP A 177 -10.41 6.65 16.07
C ASP A 177 -11.63 6.16 15.26
N CYS A 178 -11.50 6.01 13.95
CA CYS A 178 -12.51 5.44 13.07
C CYS A 178 -11.87 4.88 11.80
N GLY A 179 -12.52 3.88 11.19
CA GLY A 179 -11.99 3.22 10.01
C GLY A 179 -12.65 1.89 9.69
N ILE A 180 -11.93 1.11 8.90
CA ILE A 180 -12.33 -0.19 8.37
C ILE A 180 -11.17 -1.18 8.58
N TRP A 181 -11.48 -2.30 9.22
CA TRP A 181 -10.57 -3.41 9.43
C TRP A 181 -11.07 -4.54 8.56
N THR A 182 -10.21 -5.06 7.69
CA THR A 182 -10.55 -6.10 6.72
C THR A 182 -9.55 -7.23 6.80
N ARG A 183 -10.04 -8.46 6.89
CA ARG A 183 -9.24 -9.67 6.71
C ARG A 183 -9.54 -10.29 5.35
N TYR A 184 -8.49 -10.52 4.58
CA TYR A 184 -8.54 -11.20 3.30
C TYR A 184 -7.95 -12.60 3.45
N SER A 185 -8.67 -13.62 2.95
CA SER A 185 -8.01 -14.88 2.60
C SER A 185 -7.41 -14.77 1.21
N LEU A 186 -6.13 -15.10 1.09
CA LEU A 186 -5.42 -15.19 -0.19
C LEU A 186 -5.18 -16.65 -0.63
N ALA A 187 -5.72 -17.60 0.13
CA ALA A 187 -5.69 -19.02 -0.21
C ALA A 187 -6.64 -19.32 -1.39
N GLY A 188 -6.24 -20.20 -2.30
CA GLY A 188 -7.15 -20.71 -3.35
C GLY A 188 -7.39 -19.80 -4.55
N GLY A 189 -6.48 -18.86 -4.83
CA GLY A 189 -6.49 -18.07 -6.07
C GLY A 189 -6.99 -16.64 -5.87
N GLU A 190 -8.31 -16.49 -5.83
CA GLU A 190 -9.01 -15.20 -5.81
C GLU A 190 -9.12 -14.66 -4.37
N PRO A 191 -8.71 -13.40 -4.10
CA PRO A 191 -8.87 -12.77 -2.79
C PRO A 191 -10.33 -12.71 -2.33
N ARG A 192 -10.59 -13.05 -1.07
CA ARG A 192 -11.94 -12.96 -0.47
C ARG A 192 -11.89 -12.31 0.89
N ILE A 193 -12.89 -11.50 1.23
CA ILE A 193 -13.03 -10.96 2.59
C ILE A 193 -13.57 -12.07 3.49
N THR A 194 -12.82 -12.39 4.55
CA THR A 194 -13.22 -13.37 5.57
C THR A 194 -13.58 -12.72 6.90
N GLY A 195 -13.25 -11.43 7.08
CA GLY A 195 -13.64 -10.64 8.23
C GLY A 195 -13.70 -9.16 7.88
N LEU A 196 -14.70 -8.47 8.42
CA LEU A 196 -14.90 -7.03 8.25
C LEU A 196 -15.41 -6.43 9.55
N ALA A 197 -14.75 -5.38 10.02
CA ALA A 197 -15.20 -4.60 11.17
C ALA A 197 -15.05 -3.12 10.87
N VAL A 198 -15.96 -2.30 11.40
CA VAL A 198 -15.96 -0.86 11.16
C VAL A 198 -16.28 -0.06 12.41
N ARG A 199 -15.75 1.14 12.47
CA ARG A 199 -16.17 2.17 13.43
C ARG A 199 -16.58 3.41 12.65
N LEU A 200 -17.87 3.51 12.38
CA LEU A 200 -18.49 4.58 11.60
C LEU A 200 -19.87 4.94 12.20
N PRO A 201 -20.28 6.22 12.17
CA PRO A 201 -19.49 7.37 11.72
C PRO A 201 -18.31 7.67 12.65
N CYS A 202 -17.35 8.47 12.18
CA CYS A 202 -16.26 8.95 13.04
C CYS A 202 -16.80 9.81 14.20
N PRO A 203 -16.26 9.68 15.43
CA PRO A 203 -16.74 10.44 16.58
C PRO A 203 -16.49 11.95 16.46
N GLU A 204 -17.34 12.74 17.11
CA GLU A 204 -17.21 14.20 17.21
C GLU A 204 -16.11 14.57 18.22
N GLY A 205 -14.86 14.50 17.79
CA GLY A 205 -13.67 14.75 18.62
C GLY A 205 -12.56 13.76 18.34
N ALA A 206 -11.33 14.09 18.77
CA ALA A 206 -10.23 13.14 18.74
C ALA A 206 -10.35 12.20 19.95
N GLU A 207 -10.43 10.90 19.70
CA GLU A 207 -10.25 9.90 20.75
C GLU A 207 -8.82 9.36 20.75
N LEU A 208 -8.49 8.53 21.74
CA LEU A 208 -7.19 7.87 21.77
C LEU A 208 -7.04 6.99 20.52
N PRO A 209 -5.84 6.98 19.91
CA PRO A 209 -5.59 6.14 18.75
C PRO A 209 -5.81 4.68 19.12
N VAL A 210 -6.42 3.97 18.20
CA VAL A 210 -6.74 2.57 18.37
C VAL A 210 -5.55 1.72 17.94
N GLU A 211 -5.01 0.92 18.87
CA GLU A 211 -4.02 -0.10 18.54
C GLU A 211 -4.73 -1.29 17.88
N ALA A 212 -4.22 -1.74 16.74
CA ALA A 212 -4.69 -2.96 16.09
C ALA A 212 -3.63 -4.05 16.23
N ASP A 213 -3.89 -5.02 17.09
CA ASP A 213 -3.20 -6.30 17.06
C ASP A 213 -3.76 -7.07 15.88
N GLY A 214 -3.05 -7.04 14.74
CA GLY A 214 -3.52 -7.38 13.40
C GLY A 214 -4.34 -8.66 13.19
N ASP A 215 -4.44 -9.59 14.13
CA ASP A 215 -5.44 -10.65 14.07
C ASP A 215 -6.85 -10.14 14.39
N VAL A 216 -7.05 -9.38 15.46
CA VAL A 216 -8.41 -9.04 15.93
C VAL A 216 -8.76 -7.61 15.54
N PRO A 217 -10.00 -7.32 15.09
CA PRO A 217 -10.44 -5.94 14.94
C PRO A 217 -10.37 -5.21 16.27
N PRO A 218 -10.21 -3.89 16.28
CA PRO A 218 -10.09 -3.20 17.54
C PRO A 218 -11.33 -3.27 18.44
N ALA A 219 -11.07 -3.11 19.75
CA ALA A 219 -12.03 -3.35 20.83
C ALA A 219 -13.11 -2.26 20.93
N ASP A 220 -14.06 -2.29 19.99
CA ASP A 220 -15.33 -1.53 19.91
C ASP A 220 -15.83 -1.42 18.46
N TRP A 221 -15.09 -1.97 17.50
CA TRP A 221 -15.48 -1.96 16.09
C TRP A 221 -16.59 -2.98 15.86
N ARG A 222 -17.61 -2.57 15.11
CA ARG A 222 -18.77 -3.41 14.81
C ARG A 222 -18.42 -4.36 13.67
N MET A 223 -18.52 -5.66 13.94
CA MET A 223 -18.43 -6.70 12.91
C MET A 223 -19.56 -6.56 11.89
N ILE A 224 -19.21 -6.75 10.62
CA ILE A 224 -20.14 -6.79 9.49
C ILE A 224 -19.90 -8.10 8.75
N ALA A 225 -20.97 -8.78 8.35
CA ALA A 225 -20.86 -9.95 7.49
C ALA A 225 -20.41 -9.47 6.09
N PRO A 226 -19.32 -10.02 5.52
CA PRO A 226 -19.00 -9.76 4.12
C PRO A 226 -20.11 -10.36 3.24
N ASP A 227 -20.51 -9.60 2.23
CA ASP A 227 -21.52 -10.02 1.24
C ASP A 227 -20.97 -11.07 0.25
#